data_AF-A0ABD6J0P0-F1
#
_entry.id   AF-A0ABD6J0P0-F1
#
_cell.length_a   1.000
_cell.length_b   1.000
_cell.length_c   1.000
_cell.angle_alpha   90.00
_cell.angle_beta   90.00
_cell.angle_gamma   90.00
#
_symmetry.space_group_name_H-M   'P 1'
#
loop_
_entity.id
_entity.type
_entity.pdbx_description
1 polymer ?
#
loop_
_entity_poly.entity_id
_entity_poly.type
_entity_poly.pdbx_seq_one_letter_code
_entity_poly.pdbx_strand_id
1 'polypeptide(L)'
;MFDPVIAPSGTLLGLLQRGRGDGTLHALTAPRAEALAALNHCVLRDPRHDWQVENRSLYYARLFLDLNGELDAVEAHLFDPEDHLETDESRTGLALAVLGHLASYGRRDALDLLRRYAAQGANWAWALDELALRDDDAGLRALAAPVLARFPADPEGEAELATAVRDAFEPRPWRLWAEDPRDGIGARVRAAHEAGCFDRWQRQMRPTGPRPGWSVRAVFEWAQQGLDRGAALHVPAARCLVAVAGPEDRPEILLAARAGTDGARCTALRYLADSNDPEALDLVEAAVADGTEAVVEAAVDAFERMRSVAAVDRARGWAQRPDVLG
;
A
#
# COMPACT_ATOMS: atom_id res chain seq x y z
N MET A 1 -6.02 34.92 -17.32
CA MET A 1 -6.17 35.48 -15.96
C MET A 1 -6.28 34.28 -15.05
N PHE A 2 -5.26 34.01 -14.23
CA PHE A 2 -5.30 32.88 -13.30
C PHE A 2 -6.30 33.21 -12.20
N ASP A 3 -7.44 32.55 -12.20
CA ASP A 3 -8.39 32.63 -11.10
C ASP A 3 -7.69 31.97 -9.90
N PRO A 4 -7.48 32.67 -8.77
CA PRO A 4 -6.83 32.05 -7.63
C PRO A 4 -7.69 30.89 -7.16
N VAL A 5 -7.08 29.70 -7.23
CA VAL A 5 -7.62 28.40 -6.85
C VAL A 5 -8.23 28.40 -5.42
N ILE A 6 -7.76 29.32 -4.57
CA ILE A 6 -8.29 29.57 -3.22
C ILE A 6 -8.81 31.01 -3.16
N ALA A 7 -10.04 31.19 -2.65
CA ALA A 7 -10.67 32.50 -2.50
C ALA A 7 -9.89 33.41 -1.52
N PRO A 8 -10.09 34.74 -1.55
CA PRO A 8 -9.38 35.67 -0.65
C PRO A 8 -9.61 35.34 0.83
N SER A 9 -8.60 35.53 1.69
CA SER A 9 -8.64 35.13 3.12
C SER A 9 -9.68 35.85 3.97
N GLY A 10 -10.17 37.00 3.53
CA GLY A 10 -11.25 37.73 4.21
C GLY A 10 -12.66 37.30 3.80
N THR A 11 -12.83 36.40 2.83
CA THR A 11 -14.17 35.93 2.42
C THR A 11 -14.55 34.66 3.18
N LEU A 12 -15.85 34.43 3.35
CA LEU A 12 -16.37 33.20 4.00
C LEU A 12 -15.85 31.94 3.31
N LEU A 13 -15.92 31.89 1.97
CA LEU A 13 -15.38 30.78 1.18
C LEU A 13 -13.89 30.56 1.45
N GLY A 14 -13.11 31.65 1.46
CA GLY A 14 -11.68 31.57 1.72
C GLY A 14 -11.36 31.12 3.15
N LEU A 15 -12.19 31.43 4.13
CA LEU A 15 -12.04 30.95 5.50
C LEU A 15 -12.32 29.45 5.60
N LEU A 16 -13.43 29.00 4.99
CA LEU A 16 -13.82 27.59 4.96
C LEU A 16 -12.79 26.72 4.25
N GLN A 17 -12.31 27.13 3.07
CA GLN A 17 -11.28 26.40 2.32
C GLN A 17 -10.00 26.20 3.15
N ARG A 18 -9.65 27.13 4.04
CA ARG A 18 -8.45 27.05 4.88
C ARG A 18 -8.63 26.25 6.17
N GLY A 19 -9.83 25.76 6.48
CA GLY A 19 -10.07 24.88 7.62
C GLY A 19 -9.72 25.48 8.99
N ARG A 20 -9.66 26.82 9.11
CA ARG A 20 -9.43 27.48 10.40
C ARG A 20 -10.71 27.44 11.22
N GLY A 21 -10.62 27.22 12.54
CA GLY A 21 -11.79 27.20 13.44
C GLY A 21 -12.69 28.43 13.32
N ASP A 22 -12.11 29.59 12.98
CA ASP A 22 -12.84 30.83 12.67
C ASP A 22 -13.84 30.66 11.51
N GLY A 23 -13.53 29.84 10.49
CA GLY A 23 -14.40 29.60 9.35
C GLY A 23 -15.75 29.00 9.73
N THR A 24 -15.78 28.09 10.71
CA THR A 24 -17.05 27.55 11.24
C THR A 24 -17.83 28.63 11.96
N LEU A 25 -17.18 29.41 12.84
CA LEU A 25 -17.85 30.48 13.57
C LEU A 25 -18.47 31.50 12.59
N HIS A 26 -17.70 31.91 11.58
CA HIS A 26 -18.18 32.81 10.55
C HIS A 26 -19.36 32.22 9.76
N ALA A 27 -19.28 30.95 9.36
CA ALA A 27 -20.37 30.27 8.64
C ALA A 27 -21.67 30.20 9.47
N LEU A 28 -21.58 29.94 10.77
CA LEU A 28 -22.75 29.88 11.66
C LEU A 28 -23.37 31.26 11.92
N THR A 29 -22.61 32.34 11.73
CA THR A 29 -23.11 33.73 11.87
C THR A 29 -23.54 34.37 10.56
N ALA A 30 -23.14 33.82 9.42
CA ALA A 30 -23.49 34.31 8.09
C ALA A 30 -24.95 33.94 7.73
N PRO A 31 -25.56 34.61 6.73
CA PRO A 31 -26.81 34.15 6.17
C PRO A 31 -26.69 32.69 5.73
N ARG A 32 -27.58 31.81 6.22
CA ARG A 32 -27.51 30.35 6.00
C ARG A 32 -27.33 29.98 4.54
N ALA A 33 -28.02 30.65 3.61
CA ALA A 33 -27.90 30.39 2.18
C ALA A 33 -26.48 30.66 1.65
N GLU A 34 -25.81 31.72 2.10
CA GLU A 34 -24.44 32.05 1.72
C GLU A 34 -23.44 31.04 2.30
N ALA A 35 -23.65 30.64 3.56
CA ALA A 35 -22.82 29.63 4.21
C ALA A 35 -22.93 28.27 3.52
N LEU A 36 -24.15 27.83 3.16
CA LEU A 36 -24.37 26.60 2.41
C LEU A 36 -23.79 26.67 1.00
N ALA A 37 -23.90 27.81 0.31
CA ALA A 37 -23.27 27.99 -1.00
C ALA A 37 -21.74 27.87 -0.93
N ALA A 38 -21.12 28.48 0.08
CA ALA A 38 -19.68 28.38 0.29
C ALA A 38 -19.23 26.97 0.71
N LEU A 39 -20.01 26.30 1.58
CA LEU A 39 -19.77 24.92 1.97
C LEU A 39 -19.86 23.96 0.78
N ASN A 40 -20.92 24.06 -0.02
CA ASN A 40 -21.07 23.27 -1.25
C ASN A 40 -19.89 23.53 -2.19
N HIS A 41 -19.45 24.78 -2.37
CA HIS A 41 -18.27 25.05 -3.18
C HIS A 41 -17.02 24.30 -2.67
N CYS A 42 -16.77 24.31 -1.36
CA CYS A 42 -15.64 23.59 -0.78
C CYS A 42 -15.72 22.08 -0.98
N VAL A 43 -16.91 21.48 -0.85
CA VAL A 43 -17.10 20.03 -0.94
C VAL A 43 -17.02 19.53 -2.38
N LEU A 44 -17.53 20.32 -3.33
CA LEU A 44 -17.68 19.92 -4.73
C LEU A 44 -16.48 20.33 -5.60
N ARG A 45 -15.71 21.33 -5.17
CA ARG A 45 -14.60 21.91 -5.94
C ARG A 45 -13.40 22.16 -5.04
N ASP A 46 -12.91 21.10 -4.40
CA ASP A 46 -11.68 21.17 -3.61
C ASP A 46 -10.47 21.05 -4.55
N PRO A 47 -9.64 22.09 -4.67
CA PRO A 47 -8.53 22.06 -5.59
C PRO A 47 -7.29 21.34 -5.06
N ARG A 48 -7.31 20.90 -3.80
CA ARG A 48 -6.13 20.32 -3.15
C ARG A 48 -6.13 18.81 -3.28
N HIS A 49 -5.03 18.28 -3.78
CA HIS A 49 -4.86 16.86 -4.05
C HIS A 49 -4.46 16.02 -2.82
N ASP A 50 -4.03 16.66 -1.73
CA ASP A 50 -3.56 16.00 -0.51
C ASP A 50 -4.70 15.67 0.46
N TRP A 51 -5.50 14.66 0.09
CA TRP A 51 -6.59 14.14 0.92
C TRP A 51 -6.10 13.33 2.14
N GLN A 52 -4.83 12.86 2.14
CA GLN A 52 -4.27 12.03 3.22
C GLN A 52 -3.80 12.81 4.46
N VAL A 53 -3.66 14.13 4.38
CA VAL A 53 -2.99 14.94 5.42
C VAL A 53 -3.98 15.69 6.32
N GLU A 54 -5.23 15.89 5.88
CA GLU A 54 -6.22 16.71 6.59
C GLU A 54 -7.63 16.07 6.66
N ASN A 55 -8.25 16.05 7.84
CA ASN A 55 -9.61 15.55 8.09
C ASN A 55 -10.71 16.56 7.66
N ARG A 56 -10.66 17.06 6.42
CA ARG A 56 -11.59 18.08 5.91
C ARG A 56 -13.02 17.57 5.73
N SER A 57 -13.17 16.30 5.35
CA SER A 57 -14.47 15.65 5.21
C SER A 57 -15.29 15.70 6.51
N LEU A 58 -14.64 15.41 7.65
CA LEU A 58 -15.26 15.47 8.98
C LEU A 58 -15.70 16.90 9.33
N TYR A 59 -14.83 17.87 9.05
CA TYR A 59 -15.10 19.29 9.26
C TYR A 59 -16.33 19.76 8.48
N TYR A 60 -16.38 19.49 7.18
CA TYR A 60 -17.51 19.89 6.33
C TYR A 60 -18.80 19.12 6.68
N ALA A 61 -18.72 17.83 6.99
CA ALA A 61 -19.88 17.05 7.44
C ALA A 61 -20.49 17.63 8.72
N ARG A 62 -19.65 18.06 9.69
CA ARG A 62 -20.14 18.72 10.89
C ARG A 62 -20.85 20.02 10.57
N LEU A 63 -20.28 20.82 9.67
CA LEU A 63 -20.89 22.09 9.27
C LEU A 63 -22.20 21.89 8.50
N PHE A 64 -22.32 20.83 7.69
CA PHE A 64 -23.60 20.42 7.09
C PHE A 64 -24.68 20.17 8.14
N LEU A 65 -24.34 19.49 9.25
CA LEU A 65 -25.29 19.27 10.35
C LEU A 65 -25.66 20.57 11.05
N ASP A 66 -24.67 21.39 11.43
CA ASP A 66 -24.90 22.61 12.19
C ASP A 66 -25.70 23.66 11.38
N LEU A 67 -25.54 23.68 10.04
CA LEU A 67 -26.32 24.51 9.12
C LEU A 67 -27.62 23.86 8.64
N ASN A 68 -27.91 22.63 9.05
CA ASN A 68 -29.01 21.80 8.52
C ASN A 68 -29.03 21.78 6.98
N GLY A 69 -27.89 21.53 6.34
CA GLY A 69 -27.75 21.57 4.88
C GLY A 69 -28.43 20.39 4.18
N GLU A 70 -29.05 20.69 3.04
CA GLU A 70 -29.61 19.72 2.09
C GLU A 70 -28.50 19.16 1.19
N LEU A 71 -28.73 17.98 0.61
CA LEU A 71 -27.74 17.26 -0.19
C LEU A 71 -27.92 17.41 -1.71
N ASP A 72 -28.90 18.19 -2.18
CA ASP A 72 -29.24 18.31 -3.61
C ASP A 72 -28.02 18.69 -4.49
N ALA A 73 -27.17 19.59 -4.01
CA ALA A 73 -25.97 20.00 -4.74
C ALA A 73 -24.90 18.90 -4.79
N VAL A 74 -24.80 18.09 -3.72
CA VAL A 74 -23.90 16.93 -3.66
C VAL A 74 -24.41 15.83 -4.57
N GLU A 75 -25.71 15.54 -4.55
CA GLU A 75 -26.33 14.57 -5.46
C GLU A 75 -26.14 14.97 -6.92
N ALA A 76 -26.42 16.23 -7.28
CA ALA A 76 -26.24 16.72 -8.64
C ALA A 76 -24.78 16.62 -9.11
N HIS A 77 -23.81 16.90 -8.25
CA HIS A 77 -22.38 16.78 -8.55
C HIS A 77 -21.95 15.33 -8.78
N LEU A 78 -22.42 14.42 -7.92
CA LEU A 78 -22.10 12.99 -8.01
C LEU A 78 -22.76 12.34 -9.23
N PHE A 79 -23.93 12.76 -9.67
CA PHE A 79 -24.57 12.19 -10.86
C PHE A 79 -24.42 13.06 -12.11
N ASP A 80 -23.41 13.93 -12.12
CA ASP A 80 -23.12 14.77 -13.27
C ASP A 80 -22.55 13.91 -14.42
N PRO A 81 -23.01 14.06 -15.67
CA PRO A 81 -22.49 13.31 -16.80
C PRO A 81 -20.97 13.44 -17.03
N GLU A 82 -20.35 14.52 -16.55
CA GLU A 82 -18.88 14.70 -16.62
C GLU A 82 -18.11 13.61 -15.85
N ASP A 83 -18.72 12.93 -14.87
CA ASP A 83 -18.10 11.80 -14.15
C ASP A 83 -17.74 10.62 -15.07
N HIS A 84 -18.39 10.50 -16.22
CA HIS A 84 -18.03 9.48 -17.20
C HIS A 84 -16.83 9.87 -18.08
N LEU A 85 -16.45 11.14 -18.08
CA LEU A 85 -15.36 11.70 -18.88
C LEU A 85 -14.10 11.96 -18.04
N GLU A 86 -14.28 12.37 -16.78
CA GLU A 86 -13.22 12.63 -15.82
C GLU A 86 -13.16 11.49 -14.79
N THR A 87 -12.25 10.54 -15.04
CA THR A 87 -12.06 9.35 -14.19
C THR A 87 -11.15 9.59 -12.99
N ASP A 88 -10.78 10.84 -12.73
CA ASP A 88 -9.98 11.18 -11.56
C ASP A 88 -10.84 11.05 -10.29
N GLU A 89 -10.44 10.13 -9.41
CA GLU A 89 -11.07 9.88 -8.12
C GLU A 89 -11.14 11.15 -7.24
N SER A 90 -10.26 12.13 -7.50
CA SER A 90 -10.21 13.40 -6.77
C SER A 90 -11.49 14.25 -6.91
N ARG A 91 -12.25 14.11 -8.01
CA ARG A 91 -13.46 14.89 -8.29
C ARG A 91 -14.58 14.62 -7.27
N THR A 92 -14.77 13.37 -6.90
CA THR A 92 -15.89 12.94 -6.04
C THR A 92 -15.46 12.48 -4.67
N GLY A 93 -14.17 12.15 -4.46
CA GLY A 93 -13.66 11.56 -3.21
C GLY A 93 -14.04 12.36 -1.96
N LEU A 94 -13.87 13.69 -1.97
CA LEU A 94 -14.23 14.52 -0.81
C LEU A 94 -15.74 14.51 -0.52
N ALA A 95 -16.57 14.62 -1.57
CA ALA A 95 -18.02 14.58 -1.43
C ALA A 95 -18.49 13.24 -0.84
N LEU A 96 -17.92 12.13 -1.31
CA LEU A 96 -18.22 10.78 -0.79
C LEU A 96 -17.78 10.63 0.67
N ALA A 97 -16.59 11.11 1.03
CA ALA A 97 -16.12 11.09 2.42
C ALA A 97 -16.99 11.93 3.36
N VAL A 98 -17.48 13.10 2.89
CA VAL A 98 -18.44 13.92 3.63
C VAL A 98 -19.76 13.17 3.85
N LEU A 99 -20.31 12.54 2.81
CA LEU A 99 -21.51 11.71 2.94
C LEU A 99 -21.29 10.56 3.91
N GLY A 100 -20.10 9.95 3.90
CA GLY A 100 -19.70 8.91 4.86
C GLY A 100 -19.83 9.42 6.29
N HIS A 101 -19.20 10.54 6.63
CA HIS A 101 -19.32 11.10 7.96
C HIS A 101 -20.76 11.48 8.34
N LEU A 102 -21.55 12.03 7.41
CA LEU A 102 -22.97 12.33 7.65
C LEU A 102 -23.77 11.06 7.96
N ALA A 103 -23.52 9.96 7.24
CA ALA A 103 -24.12 8.66 7.52
C ALA A 103 -23.74 8.15 8.92
N SER A 104 -22.47 8.29 9.33
CA SER A 104 -22.03 7.97 10.70
C SER A 104 -22.73 8.80 11.78
N TYR A 105 -23.16 10.02 11.46
CA TYR A 105 -23.96 10.86 12.35
C TYR A 105 -25.47 10.53 12.32
N GLY A 106 -25.90 9.54 11.54
CA GLY A 106 -27.29 9.10 11.46
C GLY A 106 -28.14 9.80 10.40
N ARG A 107 -27.54 10.58 9.48
CA ARG A 107 -28.26 11.15 8.32
C ARG A 107 -28.59 10.05 7.31
N ARG A 108 -29.84 9.60 7.31
CA ARG A 108 -30.32 8.51 6.44
C ARG A 108 -30.29 8.88 4.96
N ASP A 109 -30.61 10.12 4.63
CA ASP A 109 -30.53 10.67 3.27
C ASP A 109 -29.09 10.60 2.71
N ALA A 110 -28.07 10.83 3.54
CA ALA A 110 -26.68 10.66 3.13
C ALA A 110 -26.31 9.19 2.88
N LEU A 111 -26.77 8.27 3.74
CA LEU A 111 -26.56 6.83 3.58
C LEU A 111 -27.24 6.31 2.31
N ASP A 112 -28.49 6.71 2.07
CA ASP A 112 -29.25 6.31 0.89
C ASP A 112 -28.63 6.86 -0.40
N LEU A 113 -28.11 8.10 -0.37
CA LEU A 113 -27.37 8.68 -1.48
C LEU A 113 -26.07 7.91 -1.75
N LEU A 114 -25.29 7.56 -0.72
CA LEU A 114 -24.09 6.72 -0.88
C LEU A 114 -24.41 5.36 -1.49
N ARG A 115 -25.46 4.68 -1.02
CA ARG A 115 -25.89 3.38 -1.58
C ARG A 115 -26.28 3.51 -3.05
N ARG A 116 -27.04 4.54 -3.41
CA ARG A 116 -27.40 4.83 -4.81
C ARG A 116 -26.16 5.09 -5.65
N TYR A 117 -25.22 5.87 -5.15
CA TYR A 117 -23.98 6.19 -5.86
C TYR A 117 -23.06 4.96 -6.00
N ALA A 118 -22.88 4.14 -4.96
CA ALA A 118 -22.18 2.87 -5.10
C ALA A 118 -22.83 1.95 -6.15
N ALA A 119 -24.16 1.96 -6.25
CA ALA A 119 -24.89 1.15 -7.23
C ALA A 119 -24.76 1.65 -8.68
N GLN A 120 -24.56 2.95 -8.94
CA GLN A 120 -24.68 3.53 -10.29
C GLN A 120 -23.54 4.47 -10.72
N GLY A 121 -22.84 5.08 -9.78
CA GLY A 121 -21.80 6.08 -10.02
C GLY A 121 -20.52 5.52 -10.63
N ALA A 122 -19.74 6.42 -11.22
CA ALA A 122 -18.44 6.12 -11.84
C ALA A 122 -17.40 5.74 -10.79
N ASN A 123 -17.26 6.53 -9.72
CA ASN A 123 -16.33 6.27 -8.61
C ASN A 123 -16.96 5.40 -7.51
N TRP A 124 -17.61 4.31 -7.94
CA TRP A 124 -18.36 3.40 -7.06
C TRP A 124 -17.49 2.71 -6.01
N ALA A 125 -16.21 2.44 -6.31
CA ALA A 125 -15.30 1.73 -5.40
C ALA A 125 -15.08 2.54 -4.12
N TRP A 126 -14.82 3.83 -4.23
CA TRP A 126 -14.68 4.73 -3.08
C TRP A 126 -15.97 4.77 -2.25
N ALA A 127 -17.13 4.88 -2.90
CA ALA A 127 -18.41 4.88 -2.20
C ALA A 127 -18.68 3.56 -1.47
N LEU A 128 -18.27 2.44 -2.06
CA LEU A 128 -18.34 1.13 -1.43
C LEU A 128 -17.43 1.03 -0.20
N ASP A 129 -16.23 1.62 -0.25
CA ASP A 129 -15.32 1.71 0.90
C ASP A 129 -15.92 2.57 2.03
N GLU A 130 -16.53 3.71 1.71
CA GLU A 130 -17.21 4.54 2.71
C GLU A 130 -18.37 3.80 3.40
N LEU A 131 -19.13 3.01 2.62
CA LEU A 131 -20.22 2.16 3.12
C LEU A 131 -19.71 0.96 3.91
N ALA A 132 -18.59 0.37 3.53
CA ALA A 132 -18.01 -0.78 4.25
C ALA A 132 -17.76 -0.47 5.72
N LEU A 133 -17.43 0.77 6.05
CA LEU A 133 -17.17 1.23 7.42
C LEU A 133 -18.44 1.59 8.21
N ARG A 134 -19.57 1.86 7.53
CA ARG A 134 -20.69 2.62 8.12
C ARG A 134 -22.06 1.97 7.93
N ASP A 135 -22.20 1.16 6.90
CA ASP A 135 -23.45 0.49 6.58
C ASP A 135 -23.57 -0.85 7.30
N ASP A 136 -24.82 -1.31 7.43
CA ASP A 136 -25.11 -2.65 7.94
C ASP A 136 -24.94 -3.72 6.86
N ASP A 137 -24.89 -4.97 7.30
CA ASP A 137 -24.71 -6.11 6.42
C ASP A 137 -25.84 -6.27 5.39
N ALA A 138 -27.06 -5.83 5.71
CA ALA A 138 -28.20 -5.95 4.82
C ALA A 138 -28.09 -4.97 3.64
N GLY A 139 -27.69 -3.72 3.93
CA GLY A 139 -27.39 -2.70 2.94
C GLY A 139 -26.25 -3.12 2.03
N LEU A 140 -25.16 -3.63 2.60
CA LEU A 140 -24.04 -4.14 1.81
C LEU A 140 -24.45 -5.34 0.93
N ARG A 141 -25.26 -6.29 1.43
CA ARG A 141 -25.77 -7.41 0.61
C ARG A 141 -26.62 -6.95 -0.56
N ALA A 142 -27.38 -5.86 -0.40
CA ALA A 142 -28.21 -5.33 -1.48
C ALA A 142 -27.39 -4.75 -2.65
N LEU A 143 -26.14 -4.33 -2.39
CA LEU A 143 -25.24 -3.76 -3.38
C LEU A 143 -24.49 -4.80 -4.23
N ALA A 144 -24.49 -6.06 -3.84
CA ALA A 144 -23.76 -7.11 -4.55
C ALA A 144 -24.15 -7.21 -6.03
N ALA A 145 -25.45 -7.27 -6.32
CA ALA A 145 -25.95 -7.40 -7.69
C ALA A 145 -25.60 -6.19 -8.59
N PRO A 146 -25.90 -4.93 -8.21
CA PRO A 146 -25.56 -3.79 -9.06
C PRO A 146 -24.04 -3.58 -9.20
N VAL A 147 -23.24 -3.88 -8.19
CA VAL A 147 -21.76 -3.79 -8.31
C VAL A 147 -21.24 -4.88 -9.26
N LEU A 148 -21.67 -6.13 -9.10
CA LEU A 148 -21.23 -7.23 -9.96
C LEU A 148 -21.72 -7.10 -11.42
N ALA A 149 -22.83 -6.40 -11.66
CA ALA A 149 -23.34 -6.13 -13.00
C ALA A 149 -22.40 -5.24 -13.85
N ARG A 150 -21.43 -4.56 -13.23
CA ARG A 150 -20.40 -3.77 -13.93
C ARG A 150 -19.37 -4.63 -14.65
N PHE A 151 -19.22 -5.88 -14.21
CA PHE A 151 -18.26 -6.82 -14.76
C PHE A 151 -19.02 -7.80 -15.65
N PRO A 152 -18.77 -7.81 -16.97
CA PRO A 152 -19.33 -8.84 -17.86
C PRO A 152 -18.96 -10.25 -17.41
N ALA A 153 -19.81 -11.23 -17.69
CA ALA A 153 -19.56 -12.65 -17.37
C ALA A 153 -18.71 -13.33 -18.46
N ASP A 154 -17.62 -12.66 -18.85
CA ASP A 154 -16.63 -13.14 -19.80
C ASP A 154 -15.23 -13.09 -19.16
N PRO A 155 -14.19 -13.68 -19.78
CA PRO A 155 -12.86 -13.74 -19.16
C PRO A 155 -12.24 -12.38 -18.83
N GLU A 156 -12.58 -11.32 -19.57
CA GLU A 156 -12.07 -9.97 -19.34
C GLU A 156 -12.75 -9.35 -18.12
N GLY A 157 -14.09 -9.41 -18.06
CA GLY A 157 -14.85 -8.94 -16.91
C GLY A 157 -14.54 -9.71 -15.61
N GLU A 158 -14.27 -11.01 -15.67
CA GLU A 158 -13.83 -11.78 -14.50
C GLU A 158 -12.41 -11.36 -14.03
N ALA A 159 -11.51 -11.00 -14.95
CA ALA A 159 -10.18 -10.49 -14.59
C ALA A 159 -10.24 -9.08 -13.98
N GLU A 160 -11.12 -8.22 -14.49
CA GLU A 160 -11.41 -6.91 -13.91
C GLU A 160 -12.03 -7.05 -12.51
N LEU A 161 -12.98 -7.97 -12.33
CA LEU A 161 -13.56 -8.27 -11.02
C LEU A 161 -12.50 -8.75 -10.04
N ALA A 162 -11.61 -9.66 -10.44
CA ALA A 162 -10.51 -10.13 -9.59
C ALA A 162 -9.56 -9.00 -9.20
N THR A 163 -9.33 -8.04 -10.10
CA THR A 163 -8.55 -6.82 -9.82
C THR A 163 -9.25 -5.93 -8.79
N ALA A 164 -10.54 -5.64 -8.99
CA ALA A 164 -11.32 -4.84 -8.05
C ALA A 164 -11.39 -5.46 -6.65
N VAL A 165 -11.60 -6.78 -6.55
CA VAL A 165 -11.61 -7.52 -5.28
C VAL A 165 -10.24 -7.48 -4.58
N ARG A 166 -9.16 -7.60 -5.35
CA ARG A 166 -7.79 -7.61 -4.82
C ARG A 166 -7.35 -6.24 -4.31
N ASP A 167 -7.70 -5.19 -5.04
CA ASP A 167 -7.21 -3.83 -4.82
C ASP A 167 -8.19 -3.00 -3.96
N ALA A 168 -9.32 -3.60 -3.55
CA ALA A 168 -10.28 -3.00 -2.62
C ALA A 168 -9.60 -2.57 -1.30
N PHE A 169 -9.85 -1.32 -0.90
CA PHE A 169 -9.33 -0.80 0.35
C PHE A 169 -10.05 -1.44 1.55
N GLU A 170 -11.39 -1.48 1.52
CA GLU A 170 -12.18 -2.16 2.54
C GLU A 170 -12.66 -3.56 2.09
N PRO A 171 -12.16 -4.65 2.70
CA PRO A 171 -12.48 -6.01 2.24
C PRO A 171 -13.85 -6.52 2.69
N ARG A 172 -14.55 -5.81 3.59
CA ARG A 172 -15.78 -6.29 4.24
C ARG A 172 -16.91 -6.62 3.24
N PRO A 173 -17.26 -5.76 2.26
CA PRO A 173 -18.35 -6.07 1.33
C PRO A 173 -18.07 -7.33 0.53
N TRP A 174 -16.84 -7.48 0.03
CA TRP A 174 -16.40 -8.64 -0.76
C TRP A 174 -16.45 -9.95 0.03
N ARG A 175 -16.00 -9.95 1.30
CA ARG A 175 -16.13 -11.14 2.18
C ARG A 175 -17.58 -11.53 2.38
N LEU A 176 -18.43 -10.55 2.65
CA LEU A 176 -19.86 -10.76 2.88
C LEU A 176 -20.58 -11.22 1.61
N TRP A 177 -20.17 -10.78 0.42
CA TRP A 177 -20.69 -11.28 -0.85
C TRP A 177 -20.16 -12.67 -1.20
N ALA A 178 -18.93 -13.02 -0.82
CA ALA A 178 -18.39 -14.36 -0.99
C ALA A 178 -19.18 -15.42 -0.20
N GLU A 179 -19.88 -15.03 0.86
CA GLU A 179 -20.77 -15.87 1.67
C GLU A 179 -22.22 -15.90 1.15
N ASP A 180 -22.54 -15.15 0.09
CA ASP A 180 -23.89 -15.08 -0.45
C ASP A 180 -24.34 -16.44 -1.01
N PRO A 181 -25.57 -16.91 -0.70
CA PRO A 181 -26.07 -18.20 -1.16
C PRO A 181 -26.39 -18.24 -2.65
N ARG A 182 -26.52 -17.10 -3.32
CA ARG A 182 -26.81 -17.03 -4.76
C ARG A 182 -25.51 -17.28 -5.53
N ASP A 183 -25.47 -18.36 -6.32
CA ASP A 183 -24.26 -18.74 -7.07
C ASP A 183 -23.71 -17.61 -7.96
N GLY A 184 -24.58 -16.85 -8.62
CA GLY A 184 -24.19 -15.69 -9.44
C GLY A 184 -23.50 -14.55 -8.69
N ILE A 185 -23.47 -14.59 -7.35
CA ILE A 185 -22.79 -13.63 -6.48
C ILE A 185 -21.70 -14.35 -5.70
N GLY A 186 -22.07 -15.30 -4.84
CA GLY A 186 -21.13 -15.93 -3.91
C GLY A 186 -20.05 -16.74 -4.61
N ALA A 187 -20.41 -17.60 -5.56
CA ALA A 187 -19.41 -18.39 -6.29
C ALA A 187 -18.50 -17.50 -7.15
N ARG A 188 -19.08 -16.47 -7.76
CA ARG A 188 -18.36 -15.50 -8.59
C ARG A 188 -17.32 -14.72 -7.80
N VAL A 189 -17.69 -14.17 -6.65
CA VAL A 189 -16.76 -13.42 -5.78
C VAL A 189 -15.67 -14.33 -5.19
N ARG A 190 -16.00 -15.58 -4.82
CA ARG A 190 -14.99 -16.56 -4.37
C ARG A 190 -13.98 -16.88 -5.47
N ALA A 191 -14.42 -17.10 -6.71
CA ALA A 191 -13.54 -17.33 -7.85
C ALA A 191 -12.60 -16.13 -8.09
N ALA A 192 -13.12 -14.90 -7.99
CA ALA A 192 -12.32 -13.68 -8.09
C ALA A 192 -11.23 -13.56 -7.00
N HIS A 193 -11.55 -13.94 -5.75
CA HIS A 193 -10.57 -14.03 -4.66
C HIS A 193 -9.46 -15.04 -4.95
N GLU A 194 -9.83 -16.23 -5.44
CA GLU A 194 -8.89 -17.29 -5.77
C GLU A 194 -7.94 -16.87 -6.91
N ALA A 195 -8.47 -16.25 -7.97
CA ALA A 195 -7.70 -15.73 -9.08
C ALA A 195 -6.68 -14.68 -8.64
N GLY A 196 -7.07 -13.71 -7.80
CA GLY A 196 -6.16 -12.69 -7.27
C GLY A 196 -5.03 -13.26 -6.39
N CYS A 197 -5.30 -14.33 -5.64
CA CYS A 197 -4.30 -15.06 -4.88
C CYS A 197 -3.35 -15.86 -5.79
N PHE A 198 -3.89 -16.53 -6.81
CA PHE A 198 -3.11 -17.30 -7.76
C PHE A 198 -2.21 -16.42 -8.62
N ASP A 199 -2.65 -15.23 -9.02
CA ASP A 199 -1.84 -14.23 -9.71
C ASP A 199 -0.62 -13.77 -8.89
N ARG A 200 -0.80 -13.57 -7.57
CA ARG A 200 0.31 -13.25 -6.67
C ARG A 200 1.30 -14.40 -6.59
N TRP A 201 0.78 -15.62 -6.46
CA TRP A 201 1.60 -16.83 -6.40
C TRP A 201 2.32 -17.10 -7.72
N GLN A 202 1.67 -16.92 -8.87
CA GLN A 202 2.28 -17.02 -10.19
C GLN A 202 3.34 -15.94 -10.40
N ARG A 203 3.11 -14.69 -9.99
CA ARG A 203 4.14 -13.64 -10.04
C ARG A 203 5.36 -13.98 -9.16
N GLN A 204 5.14 -14.66 -8.03
CA GLN A 204 6.21 -15.14 -7.17
C GLN A 204 6.97 -16.33 -7.78
N MET A 205 6.28 -17.22 -8.48
CA MET A 205 6.86 -18.41 -9.13
C MET A 205 7.44 -18.13 -10.53
N ARG A 206 6.99 -17.05 -11.19
CA ARG A 206 7.40 -16.61 -12.52
C ARG A 206 7.52 -15.08 -12.51
N PRO A 207 8.65 -14.53 -12.01
CA PRO A 207 8.88 -13.10 -12.08
C PRO A 207 8.88 -12.67 -13.56
N THR A 208 7.91 -11.86 -13.96
CA THR A 208 7.77 -11.30 -15.32
C THR A 208 8.45 -9.93 -15.48
N GLY A 209 9.25 -9.51 -14.48
CA GLY A 209 10.15 -8.38 -14.64
C GLY A 209 11.41 -8.79 -15.40
N PRO A 210 12.09 -7.87 -16.11
CA PRO A 210 13.45 -8.14 -16.56
C PRO A 210 14.26 -8.56 -15.34
N ARG A 211 14.90 -9.74 -15.40
CA ARG A 211 15.98 -10.06 -14.47
C ARG A 211 16.92 -8.86 -14.57
N PRO A 212 17.17 -8.10 -13.48
CA PRO A 212 18.25 -7.14 -13.52
C PRO A 212 19.46 -7.90 -14.06
N GLY A 213 20.17 -7.37 -15.06
CA GLY A 213 21.34 -8.02 -15.68
C GLY A 213 22.53 -8.17 -14.72
N TRP A 214 22.26 -8.36 -13.43
CA TRP A 214 23.18 -8.49 -12.34
C TRP A 214 23.62 -9.95 -12.30
N SER A 215 24.81 -10.21 -12.84
CA SER A 215 25.56 -11.42 -12.52
C SER A 215 25.96 -11.42 -11.04
N VAL A 216 26.31 -12.58 -10.48
CA VAL A 216 26.91 -12.70 -9.14
C VAL A 216 28.07 -11.71 -8.97
N ARG A 217 28.95 -11.63 -9.98
CA ARG A 217 30.01 -10.63 -10.06
C ARG A 217 29.52 -9.18 -9.94
N ALA A 218 28.45 -8.79 -10.64
CA ALA A 218 27.91 -7.44 -10.57
C ALA A 218 27.38 -7.10 -9.16
N VAL A 219 26.81 -8.07 -8.46
CA VAL A 219 26.37 -7.91 -7.06
C VAL A 219 27.58 -7.67 -6.14
N PHE A 220 28.66 -8.42 -6.32
CA PHE A 220 29.90 -8.23 -5.55
C PHE A 220 30.56 -6.87 -5.82
N GLU A 221 30.63 -6.44 -7.08
CA GLU A 221 31.15 -5.13 -7.46
C GLU A 221 30.32 -4.00 -6.84
N TRP A 222 28.99 -4.14 -6.81
CA TRP A 222 28.11 -3.17 -6.16
C TRP A 222 28.34 -3.09 -4.65
N ALA A 223 28.48 -4.25 -3.98
CA ALA A 223 28.80 -4.29 -2.56
C ALA A 223 30.14 -3.60 -2.25
N GLN A 224 31.16 -3.82 -3.11
CA GLN A 224 32.45 -3.16 -2.97
C GLN A 224 32.35 -1.64 -3.16
N GLN A 225 31.65 -1.17 -4.20
CA GLN A 225 31.44 0.26 -4.43
C GLN A 225 30.72 0.95 -3.26
N GLY A 226 29.80 0.23 -2.60
CA GLY A 226 29.17 0.70 -1.37
C GLY A 226 30.20 0.90 -0.26
N LEU A 227 31.01 -0.14 -0.01
CA LEU A 227 32.03 -0.12 1.04
C LEU A 227 33.05 1.00 0.82
N ASP A 228 33.52 1.19 -0.41
CA ASP A 228 34.46 2.26 -0.78
C ASP A 228 33.89 3.66 -0.54
N ARG A 229 32.56 3.80 -0.55
CA ARG A 229 31.82 5.03 -0.25
C ARG A 229 31.40 5.15 1.22
N GLY A 230 31.81 4.21 2.08
CA GLY A 230 31.44 4.16 3.49
C GLY A 230 30.03 3.64 3.77
N ALA A 231 29.40 2.93 2.83
CA ALA A 231 28.09 2.32 2.98
C ALA A 231 28.18 0.78 3.05
N ALA A 232 27.72 0.19 4.15
CA ALA A 232 27.70 -1.26 4.32
C ALA A 232 26.56 -1.92 3.50
N LEU A 233 26.82 -2.23 2.22
CA LEU A 233 25.84 -2.82 1.30
C LEU A 233 25.85 -4.36 1.25
N HIS A 234 26.68 -5.03 2.05
CA HIS A 234 26.83 -6.49 1.98
C HIS A 234 25.53 -7.26 2.36
N VAL A 235 24.71 -6.74 3.28
CA VAL A 235 23.41 -7.34 3.63
C VAL A 235 22.39 -7.26 2.48
N PRO A 236 22.09 -6.09 1.90
CA PRO A 236 21.20 -6.02 0.74
C PRO A 236 21.78 -6.77 -0.48
N ALA A 237 23.09 -6.76 -0.69
CA ALA A 237 23.74 -7.52 -1.75
C ALA A 237 23.57 -9.04 -1.58
N ALA A 238 23.65 -9.57 -0.36
CA ALA A 238 23.40 -10.99 -0.10
C ALA A 238 21.95 -11.39 -0.42
N ARG A 239 20.97 -10.49 -0.19
CA ARG A 239 19.58 -10.71 -0.63
C ARG A 239 19.44 -10.71 -2.14
N CYS A 240 20.22 -9.89 -2.85
CA CYS A 240 20.26 -9.94 -4.30
C CYS A 240 20.80 -11.29 -4.80
N LEU A 241 21.83 -11.85 -4.16
CA LEU A 241 22.34 -13.20 -4.50
C LEU A 241 21.28 -14.29 -4.41
N VAL A 242 20.35 -14.22 -3.45
CA VAL A 242 19.20 -15.16 -3.37
C VAL A 242 18.35 -15.15 -4.65
N ALA A 243 18.27 -14.01 -5.34
CA ALA A 243 17.49 -13.87 -6.57
C ALA A 243 18.29 -14.15 -7.85
N VAL A 244 19.62 -14.03 -7.84
CA VAL A 244 20.45 -14.10 -9.06
C VAL A 244 21.38 -15.30 -9.14
N ALA A 245 21.79 -15.89 -8.01
CA ALA A 245 22.74 -16.99 -8.00
C ALA A 245 22.06 -18.33 -8.30
N GLY A 246 22.58 -19.06 -9.29
CA GLY A 246 22.24 -20.46 -9.56
C GLY A 246 23.22 -21.44 -8.88
N PRO A 247 22.93 -22.75 -8.89
CA PRO A 247 23.85 -23.78 -8.41
C PRO A 247 25.24 -23.74 -9.06
N GLU A 248 25.31 -23.31 -10.33
CA GLU A 248 26.52 -23.13 -11.12
C GLU A 248 27.44 -22.03 -10.60
N ASP A 249 26.90 -21.04 -9.87
CA ASP A 249 27.67 -19.90 -9.35
C ASP A 249 28.29 -20.19 -7.98
N ARG A 250 27.95 -21.32 -7.35
CA ARG A 250 28.49 -21.69 -6.02
C ARG A 250 30.03 -21.61 -5.96
N PRO A 251 30.81 -22.11 -6.94
CA PRO A 251 32.26 -21.99 -6.91
C PRO A 251 32.75 -20.54 -6.90
N GLU A 252 32.08 -19.63 -7.62
CA GLU A 252 32.42 -18.20 -7.65
C GLU A 252 32.16 -17.55 -6.29
N ILE A 253 31.03 -17.88 -5.65
CA ILE A 253 30.67 -17.35 -4.33
C ILE A 253 31.64 -17.83 -3.25
N LEU A 254 32.03 -19.10 -3.28
CA LEU A 254 33.04 -19.63 -2.36
C LEU A 254 34.41 -18.97 -2.55
N LEU A 255 34.81 -18.75 -3.80
CA LEU A 255 36.04 -18.04 -4.11
C LEU A 255 35.99 -16.60 -3.58
N ALA A 256 34.86 -15.92 -3.77
CA ALA A 256 34.63 -14.57 -3.26
C ALA A 256 34.68 -14.50 -1.73
N ALA A 257 34.12 -15.49 -1.01
CA ALA A 257 34.22 -15.56 0.45
C ALA A 257 35.67 -15.74 0.94
N ARG A 258 36.46 -16.55 0.23
CA ARG A 258 37.87 -16.83 0.59
C ARG A 258 38.80 -15.66 0.29
N ALA A 259 38.69 -15.08 -0.90
CA ALA A 259 39.72 -14.18 -1.44
C ALA A 259 39.15 -13.01 -2.26
N GLY A 260 37.85 -12.73 -2.17
CA GLY A 260 37.25 -11.58 -2.81
C GLY A 260 37.72 -10.25 -2.20
N THR A 261 37.27 -9.14 -2.77
CA THR A 261 37.38 -7.84 -2.11
C THR A 261 36.51 -7.80 -0.86
N ASP A 262 36.78 -6.91 0.08
CA ASP A 262 36.07 -6.87 1.38
C ASP A 262 34.54 -6.85 1.23
N GLY A 263 33.99 -6.02 0.34
CA GLY A 263 32.56 -5.98 0.06
C GLY A 263 32.02 -7.30 -0.52
N ALA A 264 32.81 -7.99 -1.36
CA ALA A 264 32.46 -9.29 -1.91
C ALA A 264 32.53 -10.40 -0.84
N ARG A 265 33.57 -10.39 -0.01
CA ARG A 265 33.76 -11.33 1.12
C ARG A 265 32.61 -11.23 2.11
N CYS A 266 32.29 -10.01 2.59
CA CYS A 266 31.17 -9.79 3.51
C CYS A 266 29.84 -10.29 2.91
N THR A 267 29.61 -10.02 1.62
CA THR A 267 28.39 -10.43 0.92
C THR A 267 28.30 -11.96 0.79
N ALA A 268 29.38 -12.60 0.38
CA ALA A 268 29.44 -14.05 0.18
C ALA A 268 29.31 -14.80 1.51
N LEU A 269 30.02 -14.36 2.57
CA LEU A 269 29.91 -14.94 3.91
C LEU A 269 28.47 -14.85 4.43
N ARG A 270 27.83 -13.69 4.26
CA ARG A 270 26.44 -13.50 4.65
C ARG A 270 25.49 -14.45 3.91
N TYR A 271 25.62 -14.54 2.58
CA TYR A 271 24.80 -15.40 1.75
C TYR A 271 24.96 -16.89 2.08
N LEU A 272 26.20 -17.35 2.28
CA LEU A 272 26.51 -18.74 2.61
C LEU A 272 26.01 -19.12 4.02
N ALA A 273 26.13 -18.20 4.99
CA ALA A 273 25.59 -18.41 6.34
C ALA A 273 24.06 -18.49 6.35
N ASP A 274 23.37 -17.56 5.65
CA ASP A 274 21.90 -17.54 5.57
C ASP A 274 21.35 -18.78 4.83
N SER A 275 22.11 -19.36 3.91
CA SER A 275 21.75 -20.59 3.17
C SER A 275 22.20 -21.89 3.87
N ASN A 276 22.88 -21.81 5.02
CA ASN A 276 23.50 -22.94 5.72
C ASN A 276 24.44 -23.77 4.83
N ASP A 277 25.26 -23.11 4.01
CA ASP A 277 26.27 -23.83 3.20
C ASP A 277 27.27 -24.56 4.12
N PRO A 278 27.62 -25.83 3.82
CA PRO A 278 28.54 -26.59 4.66
C PRO A 278 29.92 -25.94 4.90
N GLU A 279 30.40 -25.12 3.97
CA GLU A 279 31.70 -24.43 4.08
C GLU A 279 31.62 -23.12 4.88
N ALA A 280 30.43 -22.64 5.23
CA ALA A 280 30.24 -21.30 5.81
C ALA A 280 31.02 -21.11 7.11
N LEU A 281 31.03 -22.09 8.01
CA LEU A 281 31.72 -21.99 9.30
C LEU A 281 33.26 -21.95 9.16
N ASP A 282 33.80 -22.71 8.20
CA ASP A 282 35.25 -22.71 7.93
C ASP A 282 35.67 -21.39 7.26
N LEU A 283 34.80 -20.82 6.44
CA LEU A 283 35.00 -19.51 5.81
C LEU A 283 34.90 -18.35 6.80
N VAL A 284 34.01 -18.43 7.78
CA VAL A 284 33.94 -17.48 8.90
C VAL A 284 35.24 -17.50 9.69
N GLU A 285 35.76 -18.69 10.02
CA GLU A 285 37.02 -18.83 10.74
C GLU A 285 38.22 -18.26 9.96
N ALA A 286 38.29 -18.55 8.66
CA ALA A 286 39.30 -17.98 7.78
C ALA A 286 39.20 -16.44 7.71
N ALA A 287 37.98 -15.92 7.58
CA ALA A 287 37.72 -14.48 7.55
C ALA A 287 38.11 -13.77 8.86
N VAL A 288 37.95 -14.42 10.02
CA VAL A 288 38.43 -13.87 11.29
C VAL A 288 39.95 -13.89 11.38
N ALA A 289 40.61 -14.90 10.79
CA ALA A 289 42.06 -15.04 10.86
C ALA A 289 42.83 -14.06 9.95
N ASP A 290 42.28 -13.72 8.76
CA ASP A 290 42.98 -12.93 7.74
C ASP A 290 42.20 -11.73 7.18
N GLY A 291 40.98 -11.50 7.64
CA GLY A 291 40.11 -10.43 7.16
C GLY A 291 40.49 -9.06 7.67
N THR A 292 40.04 -8.03 6.95
CA THR A 292 40.00 -6.66 7.47
C THR A 292 38.92 -6.55 8.55
N GLU A 293 38.95 -5.48 9.34
CA GLU A 293 37.96 -5.23 10.40
C GLU A 293 36.50 -5.39 9.91
N ALA A 294 36.18 -4.83 8.73
CA ALA A 294 34.85 -4.93 8.14
C ALA A 294 34.46 -6.38 7.75
N VAL A 295 35.43 -7.19 7.33
CA VAL A 295 35.21 -8.60 6.98
C VAL A 295 35.06 -9.45 8.24
N VAL A 296 35.86 -9.19 9.27
CA VAL A 296 35.78 -9.84 10.59
C VAL A 296 34.42 -9.58 11.22
N GLU A 297 33.98 -8.31 11.27
CA GLU A 297 32.67 -7.94 11.82
C GLU A 297 31.52 -8.62 11.05
N ALA A 298 31.55 -8.60 9.72
CA ALA A 298 30.52 -9.24 8.91
C ALA A 298 30.51 -10.77 9.07
N ALA A 299 31.67 -11.40 9.26
CA ALA A 299 31.79 -12.84 9.49
C ALA A 299 31.17 -13.25 10.83
N VAL A 300 31.45 -12.49 11.90
CA VAL A 300 30.85 -12.70 13.22
C VAL A 300 29.34 -12.46 13.17
N ASP A 301 28.89 -11.35 12.56
CA ASP A 301 27.47 -11.02 12.39
C ASP A 301 26.70 -12.12 11.64
N ALA A 302 27.31 -12.69 10.60
CA ALA A 302 26.74 -13.80 9.84
C ALA A 302 26.63 -15.07 10.70
N PHE A 303 27.68 -15.40 11.46
CA PHE A 303 27.70 -16.56 12.36
C PHE A 303 26.66 -16.45 13.48
N GLU A 304 26.55 -15.31 14.15
CA GLU A 304 25.60 -15.09 15.26
C GLU A 304 24.13 -15.32 14.87
N ARG A 305 23.82 -15.22 13.57
CA ARG A 305 22.47 -15.45 13.03
C ARG A 305 22.21 -16.89 12.61
N MET A 306 23.25 -17.73 12.51
CA MET A 306 23.09 -19.13 12.15
C MET A 306 22.33 -19.88 13.25
N ARG A 307 21.39 -20.73 12.85
CA ARG A 307 20.52 -21.50 13.78
C ARG A 307 20.67 -23.01 13.64
N SER A 308 21.77 -23.46 13.04
CA SER A 308 22.03 -24.88 12.79
C SER A 308 22.73 -25.56 13.97
N VAL A 309 22.55 -26.88 14.11
CA VAL A 309 23.26 -27.68 15.11
C VAL A 309 24.77 -27.57 14.92
N ALA A 310 25.23 -27.57 13.67
CA ALA A 310 26.65 -27.40 13.33
C ALA A 310 27.23 -26.07 13.83
N ALA A 311 26.46 -24.96 13.77
CA ALA A 311 26.89 -23.67 14.30
C ALA A 311 27.04 -23.70 15.83
N VAL A 312 26.11 -24.34 16.54
CA VAL A 312 26.19 -24.48 18.02
C VAL A 312 27.39 -25.33 18.42
N ASP A 313 27.64 -26.44 17.73
CA ASP A 313 28.78 -27.30 18.02
C ASP A 313 30.10 -26.59 17.71
N ARG A 314 30.15 -25.80 16.64
CA ARG A 314 31.31 -24.95 16.32
C ARG A 314 31.53 -23.86 17.37
N ALA A 315 30.47 -23.20 17.83
CA ALA A 315 30.53 -22.18 18.89
C ALA A 315 31.17 -22.73 20.18
N ARG A 316 30.79 -23.94 20.59
CA ARG A 316 31.38 -24.61 21.77
C ARG A 316 32.89 -24.86 21.60
N GLY A 317 33.32 -25.19 20.39
CA GLY A 317 34.74 -25.33 20.07
C GLY A 317 35.49 -23.99 20.07
N TRP A 318 34.85 -22.93 19.60
CA TRP A 318 35.45 -21.60 19.55
C TRP A 318 35.45 -20.86 20.89
N ALA A 319 34.56 -21.16 21.83
CA ALA A 319 34.46 -20.49 23.15
C ALA A 319 35.74 -20.47 24.01
N GLN A 320 36.80 -21.17 23.61
CA GLN A 320 38.12 -21.17 24.29
C GLN A 320 39.17 -20.36 23.51
N ARG A 321 38.81 -19.77 22.38
CA ARG A 321 39.72 -18.97 21.56
C ARG A 321 39.96 -17.61 22.20
N PRO A 322 41.13 -17.01 21.96
CA PRO A 322 41.44 -15.66 22.43
C PRO A 322 40.98 -14.55 21.48
N ASP A 323 40.35 -14.89 20.34
CA ASP A 323 39.87 -13.95 19.32
C ASP A 323 38.36 -13.73 19.40
N VAL A 324 37.81 -12.94 18.47
CA VAL A 324 36.40 -12.53 18.46
C VAL A 324 35.38 -13.68 18.27
N LEU A 325 35.84 -14.90 18.02
CA LEU A 325 34.97 -16.08 17.91
C LEU A 325 34.80 -16.82 19.25
N GLY A 326 35.65 -16.55 20.25
CA GLY A 326 35.59 -17.14 21.59
C GLY A 326 34.91 -16.26 22.62
#